data_AF-A0A8S3WXF7-F1
#
_entry.id   AF-A0A8S3WXF7-F1
#
_cell.length_a   1.000
_cell.length_b   1.000
_cell.length_c   1.000
_cell.angle_alpha   90.00
_cell.angle_beta   90.00
_cell.angle_gamma   90.00
#
_symmetry.space_group_name_H-M   'P 1'
#
loop_
_entity.id
_entity.type
_entity.pdbx_description
1 polymer ?
#
loop_
_entity_poly.entity_id
_entity_poly.type
_entity_poly.pdbx_seq_one_letter_code
_entity_poly.pdbx_strand_id
1 'polypeptide(L)'
;MIPEILVDSNDDGTVAQQLELEQMRSTLDEAILETRSTPLENQPRLPRIALSKWNRAIVRALNPMLVTYLEASRDLCETDSILFGATLAVCRIIGAKLSTAGRTTGQSSAIPVWRTRIEERIAKVTALIGRLICFRSGNTRPWIVRTVRMAVAGTNVSLT
;
A
#
# COMPACT_ATOMS: atom_id res chain seq x y z
N MET A 1 36.52 19.67 -23.43
CA MET A 1 37.11 20.48 -22.34
C MET A 1 36.23 21.72 -22.23
N ILE A 2 35.57 21.85 -21.08
CA ILE A 2 34.36 22.64 -20.71
C ILE A 2 34.72 24.13 -20.52
N PRO A 3 33.80 25.08 -20.20
CA PRO A 3 32.35 25.32 -20.43
C PRO A 3 32.12 26.65 -21.19
N GLU A 4 30.93 27.15 -21.51
CA GLU A 4 30.00 27.82 -20.57
C GLU A 4 28.95 28.55 -21.44
N ILE A 5 27.67 28.15 -21.42
CA ILE A 5 26.57 29.03 -21.82
C ILE A 5 25.38 28.77 -20.90
N LEU A 6 25.16 29.77 -20.04
CA LEU A 6 23.92 30.22 -19.41
C LEU A 6 23.20 29.23 -18.49
N VAL A 7 23.56 29.37 -17.21
CA VAL A 7 22.59 29.43 -16.11
C VAL A 7 21.45 30.35 -16.54
N ASP A 8 20.31 29.75 -16.85
CA ASP A 8 19.04 30.45 -16.86
C ASP A 8 18.18 29.88 -15.72
N SER A 9 17.51 30.79 -15.03
CA SER A 9 17.05 30.65 -13.65
C SER A 9 15.83 29.72 -13.57
N ASN A 10 16.05 28.43 -13.28
CA ASN A 10 14.98 27.44 -13.08
C ASN A 10 14.45 27.39 -11.63
N ASP A 11 14.47 28.50 -10.91
CA ASP A 11 14.02 28.55 -9.50
C ASP A 11 12.49 28.43 -9.40
N ASP A 12 11.76 29.14 -10.28
CA ASP A 12 10.29 29.21 -10.24
C ASP A 12 9.60 27.86 -10.56
N GLY A 13 10.18 27.08 -11.47
CA GLY A 13 9.69 25.74 -11.80
C GLY A 13 9.92 24.71 -10.70
N THR A 14 10.92 24.91 -9.86
CA THR A 14 11.25 24.02 -8.73
C THR A 14 10.38 24.35 -7.51
N VAL A 15 10.19 25.64 -7.25
CA VAL A 15 9.29 26.14 -6.20
C VAL A 15 7.83 25.76 -6.48
N ALA A 16 7.36 25.87 -7.72
CA ALA A 16 6.01 25.44 -8.09
C ALA A 16 5.79 23.93 -7.90
N GLN A 17 6.79 23.10 -8.26
CA GLN A 17 6.73 21.65 -8.05
C GLN A 17 6.77 21.26 -6.56
N GLN A 18 7.55 21.98 -5.75
CA GLN A 18 7.57 21.79 -4.30
C GLN A 18 6.24 22.18 -3.66
N LEU A 19 5.65 23.31 -4.08
CA LEU A 19 4.35 23.76 -3.60
C LEU A 19 3.25 22.75 -3.97
N GLU A 20 3.29 22.19 -5.18
CA GLU A 20 2.35 21.16 -5.61
C GLU A 20 2.51 19.86 -4.79
N LEU A 21 3.74 19.44 -4.49
CA LEU A 21 4.02 18.30 -3.62
C LEU A 21 3.58 18.52 -2.17
N GLU A 22 3.76 19.73 -1.64
CA GLU A 22 3.29 20.11 -0.30
C GLU A 22 1.76 20.11 -0.22
N GLN A 23 1.08 20.62 -1.25
CA GLN A 23 -0.38 20.55 -1.35
C GLN A 23 -0.86 19.09 -1.41
N MET A 24 -0.18 18.23 -2.17
CA MET A 24 -0.49 16.79 -2.19
C MET A 24 -0.27 16.13 -0.82
N ARG A 25 0.79 16.49 -0.10
CA ARG A 25 1.03 16.03 1.28
C ARG A 25 -0.07 16.49 2.24
N SER A 26 -0.39 17.78 2.24
CA SER A 26 -1.46 18.33 3.09
C SER A 26 -2.80 17.63 2.83
N THR A 27 -3.13 17.42 1.55
CA THR A 27 -4.36 16.70 1.17
C THR A 27 -4.35 15.25 1.64
N LEU A 28 -3.19 14.58 1.62
CA LEU A 28 -3.00 13.23 2.13
C LEU A 28 -3.18 13.18 3.66
N ASP A 29 -2.54 14.09 4.39
CA ASP A 29 -2.64 14.18 5.86
C ASP A 29 -4.08 14.40 6.31
N GLU A 30 -4.77 15.37 5.69
CA GLU A 30 -6.17 15.67 5.97
C GLU A 30 -7.06 14.45 5.71
N ALA A 31 -6.87 13.79 4.56
CA ALA A 31 -7.66 12.62 4.20
C ALA A 31 -7.43 11.44 5.15
N ILE A 32 -6.18 11.19 5.58
CA ILE A 32 -5.86 10.12 6.54
C ILE A 32 -6.44 10.43 7.94
N LEU A 33 -6.35 11.68 8.39
CA LEU A 33 -6.92 12.10 9.69
C LEU A 33 -8.44 11.95 9.72
N GLU A 34 -9.11 12.35 8.63
CA GLU A 34 -10.55 12.21 8.48
C GLU A 34 -10.98 10.74 8.51
N THR A 35 -10.29 9.88 7.75
CA THR A 35 -10.70 8.47 7.63
C THR A 35 -10.42 7.67 8.88
N ARG A 36 -9.37 8.03 9.64
CA ARG A 36 -9.09 7.43 10.95
C ARG A 36 -10.19 7.71 11.98
N SER A 37 -10.86 8.86 11.86
CA SER A 37 -11.93 9.28 12.77
C SER A 37 -13.32 8.80 12.31
N THR A 38 -13.41 8.26 11.09
CA THR A 38 -14.70 7.93 10.45
C THR A 38 -14.88 6.41 10.36
N PRO A 39 -15.92 5.83 10.98
CA PRO A 39 -16.18 4.39 10.85
C PRO A 39 -16.47 4.01 9.40
N LEU A 40 -16.08 2.80 9.01
CA LEU A 40 -16.09 2.29 7.63
C LEU A 40 -17.46 2.42 6.93
N GLU A 41 -18.54 2.34 7.69
CA GLU A 41 -19.93 2.44 7.20
C GLU A 41 -20.28 3.85 6.72
N ASN A 42 -19.65 4.86 7.33
CA ASN A 42 -19.88 6.28 7.07
C ASN A 42 -18.87 6.87 6.06
N GLN A 43 -17.89 6.07 5.62
CA GLN A 43 -16.92 6.52 4.64
C GLN A 43 -17.59 6.72 3.26
N PRO A 44 -17.23 7.80 2.53
CA PRO A 44 -17.83 8.11 1.23
C PRO A 44 -17.48 7.03 0.20
N ARG A 45 -18.33 6.85 -0.81
CA ARG A 45 -17.98 5.95 -1.92
C ARG A 45 -16.96 6.61 -2.84
N LEU A 46 -15.83 5.92 -2.99
CA LEU A 46 -14.77 6.33 -3.92
C LEU A 46 -15.16 5.96 -5.36
N PRO A 47 -15.17 6.92 -6.30
CA PRO A 47 -15.42 6.63 -7.70
C PRO A 47 -14.26 5.83 -8.32
N ARG A 48 -14.57 5.08 -9.38
CA ARG A 48 -13.53 4.39 -10.14
C ARG A 48 -12.69 5.41 -10.91
N ILE A 49 -11.40 5.48 -10.59
CA ILE A 49 -10.47 6.41 -11.23
C ILE A 49 -10.01 5.85 -12.58
N ALA A 50 -10.16 6.64 -13.65
CA ALA A 50 -9.61 6.30 -14.96
C ALA A 50 -8.07 6.35 -14.93
N LEU A 51 -7.40 5.38 -15.56
CA LEU A 51 -5.94 5.26 -15.55
C LEU A 51 -5.27 6.14 -16.62
N SER A 52 -5.58 7.44 -16.64
CA SER A 52 -4.89 8.43 -17.49
C SER A 52 -3.41 8.58 -17.08
N LYS A 53 -2.56 9.10 -17.98
CA LYS A 53 -1.15 9.39 -17.65
C LYS A 53 -1.02 10.34 -16.45
N TRP A 54 -1.89 11.34 -16.40
CA TRP A 54 -1.97 12.32 -15.31
C TRP A 54 -2.31 11.65 -13.96
N ASN A 55 -3.39 10.87 -13.92
CA ASN A 55 -3.82 10.19 -12.69
C ASN A 55 -2.76 9.21 -12.18
N ARG A 56 -2.05 8.54 -13.09
CA ARG A 56 -0.90 7.69 -12.74
C ARG A 56 0.27 8.48 -12.16
N ALA A 57 0.53 9.69 -12.66
CA ALA A 57 1.59 10.56 -12.12
C ALA A 57 1.28 10.97 -10.68
N ILE A 58 0.02 11.37 -10.39
CA ILE A 58 -0.43 11.69 -9.02
C ILE A 58 -0.26 10.50 -8.08
N VAL A 59 -0.75 9.32 -8.48
CA VAL A 59 -0.59 8.10 -7.67
C VAL A 59 0.90 7.78 -7.42
N ARG A 60 1.75 7.96 -8.43
CA ARG A 60 3.19 7.74 -8.30
C ARG A 60 3.85 8.77 -7.37
N ALA A 61 3.39 10.02 -7.37
CA ALA A 61 3.91 11.06 -6.47
C ALA A 61 3.52 10.84 -5.01
N LEU A 62 2.30 10.34 -4.76
CA LEU A 62 1.80 10.04 -3.41
C LEU A 62 2.37 8.75 -2.81
N ASN A 63 2.65 7.74 -3.62
CA ASN A 63 3.11 6.44 -3.14
C ASN A 63 4.33 6.50 -2.20
N PRO A 64 5.40 7.27 -2.51
CA PRO A 64 6.54 7.43 -1.60
C PRO A 64 6.16 8.06 -0.26
N MET A 65 5.20 8.99 -0.24
CA MET A 65 4.73 9.64 0.99
C MET A 65 3.94 8.66 1.86
N LEU A 66 3.24 7.72 1.24
CA LEU A 66 2.43 6.72 1.95
C LEU A 66 3.27 5.77 2.82
N VAL A 67 4.51 5.51 2.41
CA VAL A 67 5.39 4.53 3.08
C VAL A 67 5.55 4.87 4.56
N THR A 68 5.74 6.14 4.91
CA THR A 68 5.92 6.56 6.31
C THR A 68 4.69 6.31 7.17
N TYR A 69 3.49 6.44 6.62
CA TYR A 69 2.25 6.15 7.35
C TYR A 69 2.05 4.64 7.53
N LEU A 70 2.36 3.86 6.49
CA LEU A 70 2.23 2.40 6.54
C LEU A 70 3.23 1.76 7.51
N GLU A 71 4.45 2.28 7.60
CA GLU A 71 5.44 1.83 8.58
C GLU A 71 5.04 2.15 10.02
N ALA A 72 4.33 3.26 10.24
CA ALA A 72 3.82 3.66 11.55
C ALA A 72 2.52 2.94 11.96
N SER A 73 1.89 2.20 11.05
CA SER A 73 0.63 1.50 11.28
C SER A 73 0.80 0.34 12.26
N ARG A 74 -0.10 0.25 13.24
CA ARG A 74 -0.05 -0.77 14.31
C ARG A 74 -0.85 -2.01 13.98
N ASP A 75 -1.91 -1.88 13.19
CA ASP A 75 -2.81 -2.97 12.87
C ASP A 75 -3.41 -2.87 11.46
N LEU A 76 -4.17 -3.91 11.09
CA LEU A 76 -4.81 -4.02 9.78
C LEU A 76 -5.91 -2.98 9.58
N CYS A 77 -6.60 -2.55 10.63
CA CYS A 77 -7.67 -1.56 10.54
C CYS A 77 -7.11 -0.15 10.30
N GLU A 78 -6.01 0.19 10.97
CA GLU A 78 -5.26 1.41 10.74
C GLU A 78 -4.67 1.43 9.33
N THR A 79 -4.12 0.30 8.88
CA THR A 79 -3.63 0.13 7.50
C THR A 79 -4.72 0.34 6.45
N ASP A 80 -5.90 -0.25 6.65
CA ASP A 80 -7.05 -0.06 5.75
C ASP A 80 -7.50 1.40 5.72
N SER A 81 -7.56 2.06 6.88
CA SER A 81 -7.94 3.46 7.00
C SER A 81 -6.95 4.40 6.31
N ILE A 82 -5.64 4.12 6.42
CA ILE A 82 -4.56 4.85 5.71
C ILE A 82 -4.70 4.68 4.21
N LEU A 83 -4.88 3.44 3.73
CA LEU A 83 -5.04 3.16 2.30
C LEU A 83 -6.29 3.81 1.71
N PHE A 84 -7.39 3.81 2.48
CA PHE A 84 -8.61 4.49 2.11
C PHE A 84 -8.42 6.02 2.07
N GLY A 85 -7.78 6.60 3.09
CA GLY A 85 -7.42 8.03 3.12
C GLY A 85 -6.55 8.45 1.93
N ALA A 86 -5.57 7.62 1.57
CA ALA A 86 -4.74 7.87 0.41
C ALA A 86 -5.52 7.85 -0.91
N THR A 87 -6.44 6.90 -1.07
CA THR A 87 -7.29 6.88 -2.27
C THR A 87 -8.28 8.04 -2.29
N LEU A 88 -8.80 8.46 -1.13
CA LEU A 88 -9.61 9.66 -0.98
C LEU A 88 -8.83 10.92 -1.37
N ALA A 89 -7.58 11.06 -0.95
CA ALA A 89 -6.70 12.16 -1.33
C ALA A 89 -6.48 12.20 -2.85
N VAL A 90 -6.20 11.05 -3.47
CA VAL A 90 -6.10 10.96 -4.94
C VAL A 90 -7.40 11.40 -5.63
N CYS A 91 -8.56 10.97 -5.12
CA CYS A 91 -9.86 11.42 -5.64
C CYS A 91 -10.03 12.95 -5.52
N ARG A 92 -9.62 13.54 -4.40
CA ARG A 92 -9.68 15.00 -4.19
C ARG A 92 -8.78 15.76 -5.15
N ILE A 93 -7.53 15.33 -5.30
CA ILE A 93 -6.54 15.98 -6.19
C ILE A 93 -6.98 15.91 -7.65
N ILE A 94 -7.61 14.81 -8.08
CA ILE A 94 -8.11 14.65 -9.45
C ILE A 94 -9.46 15.40 -9.66
N GLY A 95 -10.07 15.92 -8.59
CA GLY A 95 -11.39 16.56 -8.65
C GLY A 95 -12.53 15.57 -8.90
N ALA A 96 -12.36 14.31 -8.50
CA ALA A 96 -13.38 13.28 -8.69
C ALA A 96 -14.57 13.51 -7.74
N LYS A 97 -15.79 13.47 -8.27
CA LYS A 97 -17.01 13.63 -7.47
C LYS A 97 -17.18 12.42 -6.54
N LEU A 98 -17.12 12.67 -5.24
CA LEU A 98 -17.40 11.68 -4.20
C LEU A 98 -18.91 11.57 -4.00
N SER A 99 -19.41 10.35 -3.82
CA SER A 99 -20.82 10.15 -3.47
C SER A 99 -20.97 10.16 -1.95
N THR A 100 -21.92 10.96 -1.46
CA THR A 100 -22.30 11.06 -0.05
C THR A 100 -23.20 9.90 0.40
N ALA A 101 -23.65 9.05 -0.53
CA ALA A 101 -24.38 7.86 -0.16
C ALA A 101 -23.41 6.90 0.55
N GLY A 102 -23.62 6.70 1.86
CA GLY A 102 -22.94 5.67 2.64
C GLY A 102 -23.01 4.32 1.93
N ARG A 103 -22.14 3.38 2.33
CA ARG A 103 -22.12 2.04 1.72
C ARG A 103 -23.48 1.35 1.90
N THR A 104 -24.39 1.51 0.93
CA THR A 104 -25.61 0.70 0.89
C THR A 104 -25.20 -0.75 0.82
N THR A 105 -25.70 -1.54 1.77
CA THR A 105 -25.38 -2.94 2.10
C THR A 105 -25.73 -3.96 1.00
N GLY A 106 -25.91 -3.50 -0.26
CA GLY A 106 -26.55 -4.26 -1.32
C GLY A 106 -25.64 -4.97 -2.33
N GLN A 107 -24.32 -5.01 -2.12
CA GLN A 107 -23.44 -5.77 -3.02
C GLN A 107 -23.03 -7.07 -2.34
N SER A 108 -23.49 -8.19 -2.93
CA SER A 108 -23.06 -9.56 -2.63
C SER A 108 -21.58 -9.58 -2.24
N SER A 109 -21.28 -10.27 -1.14
CA SER A 109 -19.99 -10.34 -0.46
C SER A 109 -18.91 -11.03 -1.30
N ALA A 110 -18.67 -10.54 -2.51
CA ALA A 110 -17.58 -10.98 -3.34
C ALA A 110 -16.29 -10.57 -2.62
N ILE A 111 -15.59 -11.57 -2.06
CA ILE A 111 -14.29 -11.38 -1.44
C ILE A 111 -13.39 -10.76 -2.51
N PRO A 112 -12.83 -9.56 -2.29
CA PRO A 112 -12.03 -8.91 -3.29
C PRO A 112 -10.76 -9.73 -3.54
N VAL A 113 -10.35 -9.84 -4.82
CA VAL A 113 -9.23 -10.70 -5.26
C VAL A 113 -7.93 -10.43 -4.49
N TRP A 114 -7.67 -9.18 -4.11
CA TRP A 114 -6.49 -8.83 -3.32
C TRP A 114 -6.51 -9.48 -1.94
N ARG A 115 -7.69 -9.60 -1.31
CA ARG A 115 -7.85 -10.20 0.01
C ARG A 115 -7.55 -11.68 -0.04
N THR A 116 -8.11 -12.39 -1.03
CA THR A 116 -7.80 -13.80 -1.27
C THR A 116 -6.30 -14.02 -1.48
N ARG A 117 -5.63 -13.15 -2.25
CA ARG A 117 -4.16 -13.25 -2.47
C ARG A 117 -3.36 -13.06 -1.18
N ILE A 118 -3.77 -12.16 -0.30
CA ILE A 118 -3.11 -11.95 0.99
C ILE A 118 -3.35 -13.16 1.90
N GLU A 119 -4.59 -13.62 2.01
CA GLU A 119 -4.97 -14.81 2.80
C GLU A 119 -4.20 -16.05 2.35
N GLU A 120 -4.07 -16.28 1.03
CA GLU A 120 -3.25 -17.36 0.48
C GLU A 120 -1.77 -17.25 0.84
N ARG A 121 -1.20 -16.03 0.81
CA ARG A 121 0.20 -15.80 1.19
C ARG A 121 0.41 -16.07 2.68
N ILE A 122 -0.49 -15.58 3.54
CA ILE A 122 -0.45 -15.83 4.98
C ILE A 122 -0.56 -17.34 5.26
N ALA A 123 -1.49 -18.04 4.61
CA ALA A 123 -1.65 -19.47 4.76
C ALA A 123 -0.39 -20.25 4.37
N LYS A 124 0.25 -19.87 3.24
CA LYS A 124 1.52 -20.48 2.79
C LYS A 124 2.65 -20.26 3.80
N VAL A 125 2.80 -19.05 4.33
CA VAL A 125 3.83 -18.73 5.33
C VAL A 125 3.58 -19.49 6.63
N THR A 126 2.33 -19.51 7.12
CA THR A 126 1.96 -20.22 8.35
C THR A 126 2.20 -21.72 8.22
N ALA A 127 1.86 -22.31 7.07
CA ALA A 127 2.14 -23.72 6.79
C ALA A 127 3.65 -24.01 6.75
N LEU A 128 4.46 -23.10 6.21
CA LEU A 128 5.91 -23.24 6.21
C LEU A 128 6.49 -23.18 7.62
N ILE A 129 6.06 -22.21 8.44
CA ILE A 129 6.45 -22.08 9.85
C ILE A 129 6.11 -23.38 10.61
N GLY A 130 4.89 -23.90 10.45
CA GLY A 130 4.50 -25.16 11.08
C GLY A 130 5.40 -26.34 10.70
N ARG A 131 5.80 -26.44 9.42
CA ARG A 131 6.74 -27.49 8.96
C ARG A 131 8.13 -27.33 9.52
N LEU A 132 8.63 -26.09 9.63
CA LEU A 132 9.92 -25.79 10.27
C LEU A 132 9.92 -26.16 11.76
N ILE A 133 8.82 -25.87 12.47
CA ILE A 133 8.63 -26.28 13.86
C ILE A 133 8.63 -27.80 13.99
N CYS A 134 7.86 -28.51 13.15
CA CYS A 134 7.86 -29.98 13.14
C CYS A 134 9.26 -30.57 12.89
N PHE A 135 10.01 -30.00 11.95
CA PHE A 135 11.39 -30.41 11.67
C PHE A 135 12.29 -30.17 12.89
N ARG A 136 12.19 -29.00 13.53
CA ARG A 136 12.92 -28.68 14.78
C ARG A 136 12.60 -29.66 15.92
N SER A 137 11.37 -30.15 16.01
CA SER A 137 10.96 -31.17 16.98
C SER A 137 11.40 -32.60 16.62
N GLY A 138 12.23 -32.78 15.58
CA GLY A 138 12.79 -34.08 15.18
C GLY A 138 11.98 -34.85 14.13
N ASN A 139 10.96 -34.24 13.52
CA ASN A 139 10.17 -34.91 12.48
C ASN A 139 10.91 -34.89 11.13
N THR A 140 11.47 -36.04 10.75
CA THR A 140 12.30 -36.22 9.54
C THR A 140 11.53 -36.79 8.35
N ARG A 141 10.19 -36.74 8.34
CA ARG A 141 9.39 -37.21 7.20
C ARG A 141 9.88 -36.54 5.89
N PRO A 142 10.06 -37.31 4.79
CA PRO A 142 10.70 -36.80 3.57
C PRO A 142 10.11 -35.50 3.00
N TRP A 143 8.80 -35.32 3.07
CA TRP A 143 8.12 -34.12 2.57
C TRP A 143 8.38 -32.88 3.44
N ILE A 144 8.60 -33.04 4.75
CA ILE A 144 9.00 -31.97 5.67
C ILE A 144 10.44 -31.57 5.34
N VAL A 145 11.36 -32.54 5.31
CA VAL A 145 12.78 -32.30 5.00
C VAL A 145 12.95 -31.62 3.63
N ARG A 146 12.21 -32.07 2.61
CA ARG A 146 12.21 -31.43 1.29
C ARG A 146 11.71 -29.98 1.35
N THR A 147 10.65 -29.71 2.10
CA THR A 147 10.13 -28.34 2.26
C THR A 147 11.16 -27.44 2.95
N VAL A 148 11.80 -27.92 4.04
CA VAL A 148 12.82 -27.16 4.76
C VAL A 148 14.04 -26.89 3.87
N ARG A 149 14.54 -27.90 3.15
CA ARG A 149 15.65 -27.71 2.19
C ARG A 149 15.34 -26.68 1.12
N MET A 150 14.13 -26.69 0.56
CA MET A 150 13.71 -25.71 -0.44
C MET A 150 13.57 -24.30 0.15
N ALA A 151 13.11 -24.18 1.40
CA ALA A 151 12.93 -22.89 2.07
C ALA A 151 14.26 -22.25 2.49
N VAL A 152 15.27 -23.07 2.76
CA VAL A 152 16.60 -22.66 3.22
C VAL A 152 17.61 -22.60 2.06
N ALA A 153 17.24 -23.10 0.88
CA ALA A 153 18.07 -23.03 -0.33
C ALA A 153 18.43 -21.57 -0.66
N GLY A 154 19.73 -21.29 -0.80
CA GLY A 154 20.24 -19.95 -1.05
C GLY A 154 20.40 -19.07 0.20
N THR A 155 20.15 -19.60 1.39
CA THR A 155 20.51 -18.96 2.66
C THR A 155 21.76 -19.61 3.25
N ASN A 156 22.53 -18.88 4.08
CA ASN A 156 23.75 -19.40 4.73
C ASN A 156 23.46 -20.36 5.91
N VAL A 157 22.24 -20.90 6.01
CA VAL A 157 21.83 -21.74 7.14
C VAL A 157 22.08 -23.21 6.80
N SER A 158 22.93 -23.86 7.59
CA SER A 158 23.20 -25.30 7.47
C SER A 158 22.13 -26.11 8.20
N LEU A 159 21.63 -27.16 7.54
CA LEU A 159 20.70 -28.14 8.13
C LEU A 159 21.52 -29.32 8.68
N THR A 160 22.23 -29.08 9.78
CA THR A 160 22.96 -30.09 10.56
C THR A 160 22.27 -30.36 11.87
#